data_AF-A0AB33XRQ4-F1
#
_entry.id   AF-A0AB33XRQ4-F1
#
_cell.length_a   1.000
_cell.length_b   1.000
_cell.length_c   1.000
_cell.angle_alpha   90.00
_cell.angle_beta   90.00
_cell.angle_gamma   90.00
#
_symmetry.space_group_name_H-M   'P 1'
#
loop_
_entity.id
_entity.type
_entity.pdbx_description
1 polymer ?
#
loop_
_entity_poly.entity_id
_entity_poly.type
_entity_poly.pdbx_seq_one_letter_code
_entity_poly.pdbx_strand_id
1 'polypeptide(L)'
;MNFIIDPKVLALGVKIRGVELTGIDNHHYPQALKQAISTEIATVLETLDRDQIKQDPIIQGFWDLHRAVHLPKRNNTPAPATLLKLILKRGELAPINPVVDLYNLISIQSHLALGAHDIEHIDGNVNLRLTDGTERFVPIGADGQPEPVKAGEYAYVDDSNEIICHLETRQVEKRK
;
A
#
# COMPACT_ATOMS: atom_id res chain seq x y z
N MET A 1 -15.77 1.82 -13.90
CA MET A 1 -14.61 2.54 -13.36
C MET A 1 -13.43 2.32 -14.28
N ASN A 2 -12.69 3.37 -14.67
CA ASN A 2 -11.40 3.22 -15.36
C ASN A 2 -10.24 3.52 -14.40
N PHE A 3 -9.07 2.95 -14.70
CA PHE A 3 -7.81 3.28 -14.03
C PHE A 3 -6.94 4.12 -14.97
N ILE A 4 -6.78 5.39 -14.66
CA ILE A 4 -6.11 6.39 -15.49
C ILE A 4 -4.76 6.72 -14.85
N ILE A 5 -3.69 6.71 -15.65
CA ILE A 5 -2.35 6.99 -15.15
C ILE A 5 -1.80 8.22 -15.87
N ASP A 6 -1.41 9.22 -15.10
CA ASP A 6 -0.70 10.39 -15.63
C ASP A 6 0.69 9.96 -16.15
N PRO A 7 1.05 10.28 -17.41
CA PRO A 7 2.38 10.02 -17.95
C PRO A 7 3.53 10.55 -17.10
N LYS A 8 3.32 11.62 -16.33
CA LYS A 8 4.33 12.15 -15.38
C LYS A 8 4.66 11.15 -14.28
N VAL A 9 3.68 10.38 -13.80
CA VAL A 9 3.90 9.35 -12.79
C VAL A 9 4.68 8.17 -13.38
N LEU A 10 4.38 7.79 -14.62
CA LEU A 10 5.18 6.78 -15.34
C LEU A 10 6.63 7.24 -15.59
N ALA A 11 6.82 8.54 -15.88
CA ALA A 11 8.14 9.12 -16.07
C ALA A 11 9.00 9.12 -14.79
N LEU A 12 8.38 9.09 -13.59
CA LEU A 12 9.08 8.85 -12.33
C LEU A 12 9.60 7.42 -12.17
N GLY A 13 9.16 6.48 -13.03
CA GLY A 13 9.50 5.06 -12.96
C GLY A 13 8.49 4.22 -12.19
N VAL A 14 7.34 4.78 -11.80
CA VAL A 14 6.27 4.01 -11.15
C VAL A 14 5.76 2.94 -12.10
N LYS A 15 5.76 1.69 -11.63
CA LYS A 15 5.15 0.55 -12.31
C LYS A 15 3.97 0.08 -11.51
N ILE A 16 2.85 -0.10 -12.18
CA ILE A 16 1.61 -0.51 -11.53
C ILE A 16 0.87 -1.58 -12.32
N ARG A 17 0.19 -2.45 -11.60
CA ARG A 17 -0.80 -3.40 -12.08
C ARG A 17 -1.99 -3.35 -11.13
N GLY A 18 -3.18 -3.47 -11.70
CA GLY A 18 -4.43 -3.57 -10.95
C GLY A 18 -5.24 -4.75 -11.46
N VAL A 19 -6.01 -5.34 -10.56
CA VAL A 19 -7.00 -6.38 -10.88
C VAL A 19 -8.28 -6.05 -10.13
N GLU A 20 -9.41 -6.32 -10.75
CA GLU A 20 -10.72 -6.27 -10.10
C GLU A 20 -11.09 -7.67 -9.63
N LEU A 21 -11.49 -7.78 -8.37
CA LEU A 21 -11.94 -9.02 -7.76
C LEU A 21 -13.41 -8.85 -7.35
N THR A 22 -14.27 -9.77 -7.76
CA THR A 22 -15.71 -9.75 -7.44
C THR A 22 -16.10 -11.02 -6.69
N GLY A 23 -17.18 -10.96 -5.91
CA GLY A 23 -17.69 -12.11 -5.15
C GLY A 23 -16.79 -12.56 -4.00
N ILE A 24 -16.00 -11.65 -3.43
CA ILE A 24 -15.09 -11.94 -2.32
C ILE A 24 -15.84 -11.92 -0.99
N ASP A 25 -15.66 -12.96 -0.18
CA ASP A 25 -16.04 -12.97 1.24
C ASP A 25 -14.87 -12.44 2.08
N ASN A 26 -15.01 -11.22 2.61
CA ASN A 26 -13.99 -10.58 3.44
C ASN A 26 -14.28 -10.70 4.95
N HIS A 27 -15.14 -11.64 5.35
CA HIS A 27 -15.50 -11.88 6.75
C HIS A 27 -15.00 -13.24 7.26
N HIS A 28 -14.96 -14.25 6.39
CA HIS A 28 -14.52 -15.58 6.76
C HIS A 28 -13.11 -15.88 6.26
N TYR A 29 -12.20 -16.21 7.19
CA TYR A 29 -10.85 -16.62 6.82
C TYR A 29 -10.83 -18.04 6.25
N PRO A 30 -10.36 -18.23 5.00
CA PRO A 30 -10.11 -19.56 4.47
C PRO A 30 -9.00 -20.26 5.26
N GLN A 31 -9.16 -21.54 5.55
CA GLN A 31 -8.12 -22.32 6.25
C GLN A 31 -6.81 -22.36 5.46
N ALA A 32 -6.89 -22.42 4.13
CA ALA A 32 -5.72 -22.37 3.24
C ALA A 32 -4.93 -21.05 3.39
N LEU A 33 -5.62 -19.91 3.57
CA LEU A 33 -4.97 -18.62 3.79
C LEU A 33 -4.22 -18.60 5.13
N LYS A 34 -4.85 -19.07 6.21
CA LYS A 34 -4.21 -19.17 7.53
C LYS A 34 -2.95 -20.03 7.49
N GLN A 35 -3.03 -21.18 6.81
CA GLN A 35 -1.89 -22.08 6.65
C GLN A 35 -0.78 -21.43 5.83
N ALA A 36 -1.10 -20.80 4.71
CA ALA A 36 -0.12 -20.11 3.86
C ALA A 36 0.60 -18.99 4.63
N ILE A 37 -0.13 -18.16 5.39
CA ILE A 37 0.46 -17.12 6.25
C ILE A 37 1.38 -17.75 7.29
N SER A 38 0.92 -18.78 8.00
CA SER A 38 1.73 -19.43 9.05
C SER A 38 3.02 -20.02 8.48
N THR A 39 2.95 -20.66 7.31
CA THR A 39 4.12 -21.23 6.64
C THR A 39 5.08 -20.14 6.18
N GLU A 40 4.57 -19.10 5.51
CA GLU A 40 5.40 -18.00 5.02
C GLU A 40 6.12 -17.27 6.17
N ILE A 41 5.42 -16.97 7.26
CA ILE A 41 6.01 -16.29 8.41
C ILE A 41 7.11 -17.13 9.04
N ALA A 42 6.90 -18.44 9.18
CA ALA A 42 7.93 -19.35 9.70
C ALA A 42 9.17 -19.33 8.80
N THR A 43 8.99 -19.44 7.48
CA THR A 43 10.10 -19.42 6.51
C THR A 43 10.85 -18.08 6.50
N VAL A 44 10.13 -16.96 6.44
CA VAL A 44 10.75 -15.63 6.38
C VAL A 44 11.57 -15.34 7.64
N LEU A 45 11.07 -15.71 8.83
CA LEU A 45 11.76 -15.46 10.10
C LEU A 45 13.05 -16.26 10.29
N GLU A 46 13.31 -17.30 9.48
CA GLU A 46 14.59 -18.03 9.52
C GLU A 46 15.78 -17.16 9.12
N THR A 47 15.55 -16.23 8.19
CA THR A 47 16.63 -15.41 7.62
C THR A 47 16.41 -13.92 7.78
N LEU A 48 15.17 -13.45 7.97
CA LEU A 48 14.84 -12.03 7.96
C LEU A 48 15.62 -11.26 9.03
N ASP A 49 16.36 -10.25 8.58
CA ASP A 49 17.03 -9.29 9.45
C ASP A 49 16.89 -7.85 8.92
N ARG A 50 17.39 -6.90 9.70
CA ARG A 50 17.32 -5.48 9.35
C ARG A 50 18.16 -5.11 8.14
N ASP A 51 19.27 -5.81 7.92
CA ASP A 51 20.19 -5.52 6.81
C ASP A 51 19.63 -6.05 5.50
N GLN A 52 18.98 -7.21 5.50
CA GLN A 52 18.25 -7.75 4.35
C GLN A 52 17.14 -6.78 3.92
N ILE A 53 16.29 -6.33 4.84
CA ILE A 53 15.23 -5.34 4.53
C ILE A 53 15.83 -4.05 3.96
N LYS A 54 16.99 -3.64 4.47
CA LYS A 54 17.66 -2.41 4.03
C LYS A 54 18.32 -2.57 2.65
N GLN A 55 18.86 -3.73 2.34
CA GLN A 55 19.59 -3.99 1.09
C GLN A 55 18.70 -4.54 -0.02
N ASP A 56 17.46 -4.91 0.29
CA ASP A 56 16.51 -5.45 -0.67
C ASP A 56 16.31 -4.50 -1.87
N PRO A 57 16.54 -4.98 -3.10
CA PRO A 57 16.51 -4.13 -4.29
C PRO A 57 15.10 -3.61 -4.63
N ILE A 58 14.05 -4.34 -4.26
CA ILE A 58 12.66 -3.92 -4.50
C ILE A 58 12.29 -2.79 -3.54
N ILE A 59 12.65 -2.92 -2.26
CA ILE A 59 12.50 -1.88 -1.24
C ILE A 59 13.33 -0.65 -1.60
N GLN A 60 14.55 -0.82 -2.13
CA GLN A 60 15.34 0.30 -2.63
C GLN A 60 14.66 1.01 -3.81
N GLY A 61 13.96 0.29 -4.68
CA GLY A 61 13.14 0.89 -5.74
C GLY A 61 12.09 1.87 -5.20
N PHE A 62 11.42 1.55 -4.10
CA PHE A 62 10.49 2.49 -3.45
C PHE A 62 11.22 3.69 -2.84
N TRP A 63 12.39 3.51 -2.24
CA TRP A 63 13.20 4.65 -1.78
C TRP A 63 13.67 5.54 -2.93
N ASP A 64 13.88 5.00 -4.12
CA ASP A 64 14.23 5.76 -5.32
C ASP A 64 13.04 6.62 -5.77
N LEU A 65 11.84 6.04 -5.79
CA LEU A 65 10.59 6.77 -6.05
C LEU A 65 10.36 7.90 -5.04
N HIS A 66 10.53 7.62 -3.74
CA HIS A 66 10.40 8.63 -2.68
C HIS A 66 11.39 9.79 -2.87
N ARG A 67 12.63 9.50 -3.28
CA ARG A 67 13.61 10.55 -3.59
C ARG A 67 13.21 11.37 -4.81
N ALA A 68 12.62 10.74 -5.83
CA ALA A 68 12.18 11.42 -7.05
C ALA A 68 11.06 12.44 -6.79
N VAL A 69 10.24 12.24 -5.75
CA VAL A 69 9.20 13.19 -5.32
C VAL A 69 9.59 14.04 -4.10
N HIS A 70 10.87 14.00 -3.71
CA HIS A 70 11.40 14.74 -2.55
C HIS A 70 10.66 14.46 -1.23
N LEU A 71 10.26 13.20 -1.02
CA LEU A 71 9.62 12.75 0.21
C LEU A 71 10.67 12.51 1.31
N PRO A 72 10.52 13.11 2.51
CA PRO A 72 11.46 12.89 3.60
C PRO A 72 11.34 11.47 4.14
N LYS A 73 12.47 10.80 4.42
CA LYS A 73 12.47 9.42 4.93
C LYS A 73 11.76 9.25 6.28
N ARG A 74 11.77 10.29 7.11
CA ARG A 74 11.13 10.26 8.43
C ARG A 74 9.64 10.08 8.26
N ASN A 75 9.09 9.04 8.88
CA ASN A 75 7.68 8.64 8.85
C ASN A 75 7.14 8.18 7.48
N ASN A 76 7.98 8.07 6.45
CA ASN A 76 7.59 7.62 5.12
C ASN A 76 8.39 6.37 4.70
N THR A 77 8.36 5.33 5.53
CA THR A 77 8.98 4.06 5.17
C THR A 77 8.06 3.33 4.17
N PRO A 78 8.59 2.80 3.05
CA PRO A 78 7.78 1.99 2.12
C PRO A 78 6.97 0.91 2.83
N ALA A 79 5.72 0.70 2.40
CA ALA A 79 4.82 -0.27 3.01
C ALA A 79 5.42 -1.68 3.22
N PRO A 80 6.04 -2.33 2.21
CA PRO A 80 6.64 -3.66 2.40
C PRO A 80 7.76 -3.66 3.45
N ALA A 81 8.58 -2.60 3.49
CA ALA A 81 9.62 -2.46 4.50
C ALA A 81 9.06 -2.26 5.91
N THR A 82 7.93 -1.56 6.04
CA THR A 82 7.21 -1.40 7.32
C THR A 82 6.63 -2.74 7.78
N LEU A 83 6.01 -3.50 6.87
CA LEU A 83 5.43 -4.82 7.13
C LEU A 83 6.50 -5.81 7.62
N LEU A 84 7.61 -5.96 6.88
CA LEU A 84 8.70 -6.85 7.26
C LEU A 84 9.33 -6.45 8.60
N LYS A 85 9.49 -5.15 8.88
CA LYS A 85 9.99 -4.69 10.20
C LYS A 85 9.03 -5.02 11.35
N LEU A 86 7.72 -4.98 11.10
CA LEU A 86 6.71 -5.37 12.10
C LEU A 86 6.75 -6.87 12.36
N ILE A 87 6.86 -7.69 11.31
CA ILE A 87 7.00 -9.15 11.41
C ILE A 87 8.29 -9.50 12.17
N LEU A 88 9.43 -8.91 11.79
CA LEU A 88 10.70 -9.11 12.49
C LEU A 88 10.62 -8.75 13.98
N LYS A 89 9.85 -7.71 14.33
CA LYS A 89 9.67 -7.28 15.72
C LYS A 89 8.74 -8.20 16.51
N ARG A 90 7.66 -8.69 15.89
CA ARG A 90 6.57 -9.40 16.59
C ARG A 90 6.70 -10.93 16.50
N GLY A 91 7.40 -11.44 15.49
CA GLY A 91 7.44 -12.87 15.17
C GLY A 91 6.17 -13.39 14.50
N GLU A 92 5.24 -12.51 14.11
CA GLU A 92 3.95 -12.87 13.52
C GLU A 92 3.39 -11.76 12.62
N LEU A 93 2.44 -12.14 11.76
CA LEU A 93 1.55 -11.21 11.07
C LEU A 93 0.27 -11.05 11.91
N ALA A 94 0.02 -9.85 12.43
CA ALA A 94 -1.22 -9.57 13.14
C ALA A 94 -2.40 -9.56 12.14
N PRO A 95 -3.46 -10.36 12.38
CA PRO A 95 -4.57 -10.48 11.44
C PRO A 95 -5.40 -9.20 11.36
N ILE A 96 -5.86 -8.86 10.16
CA ILE A 96 -6.72 -7.68 9.90
C ILE A 96 -8.07 -8.10 9.32
N ASN A 97 -8.06 -8.61 8.08
CA ASN A 97 -9.19 -9.28 7.42
C ASN A 97 -8.64 -10.17 6.29
N PRO A 98 -9.43 -11.11 5.72
CA PRO A 98 -8.95 -12.05 4.70
C PRO A 98 -8.29 -11.38 3.49
N VAL A 99 -8.86 -10.30 2.93
CA VAL A 99 -8.31 -9.62 1.76
C VAL A 99 -7.00 -8.91 2.10
N VAL A 100 -6.95 -8.22 3.23
CA VAL A 100 -5.76 -7.51 3.70
C VAL A 100 -4.63 -8.49 3.97
N ASP A 101 -4.92 -9.58 4.65
CA ASP A 101 -3.91 -10.57 5.00
C ASP A 101 -3.45 -11.36 3.77
N LEU A 102 -4.30 -11.56 2.78
CA LEU A 102 -3.92 -12.14 1.48
C LEU A 102 -2.92 -11.24 0.74
N TYR A 103 -3.20 -9.95 0.61
CA TYR A 103 -2.25 -9.08 -0.09
C TYR A 103 -0.98 -8.85 0.75
N ASN A 104 -1.06 -8.88 2.08
CA ASN A 104 0.10 -8.82 2.96
C ASN A 104 0.98 -10.06 2.79
N LEU A 105 0.39 -11.25 2.67
CA LEU A 105 1.11 -12.48 2.33
C LEU A 105 1.88 -12.31 1.01
N ILE A 106 1.23 -11.80 -0.04
CA ILE A 106 1.88 -11.56 -1.34
C ILE A 106 2.97 -10.48 -1.22
N SER A 107 2.75 -9.44 -0.40
CA SER A 107 3.73 -8.39 -0.13
C SER A 107 4.97 -8.94 0.58
N ILE A 108 4.79 -9.87 1.52
CA ILE A 108 5.89 -10.58 2.18
C ILE A 108 6.70 -11.39 1.18
N GLN A 109 6.03 -12.12 0.26
CA GLN A 109 6.68 -12.98 -0.73
C GLN A 109 7.42 -12.21 -1.83
N SER A 110 6.86 -11.06 -2.24
CA SER A 110 7.34 -10.31 -3.41
C SER A 110 8.08 -9.02 -3.07
N HIS A 111 8.00 -8.57 -1.82
CA HIS A 111 8.46 -7.26 -1.34
C HIS A 111 7.83 -6.05 -2.07
N LEU A 112 6.78 -6.27 -2.87
CA LEU A 112 6.02 -5.21 -3.52
C LEU A 112 5.00 -4.61 -2.55
N ALA A 113 4.63 -3.36 -2.78
CA ALA A 113 3.50 -2.73 -2.12
C ALA A 113 2.20 -3.17 -2.79
N LEU A 114 1.23 -3.62 -1.99
CA LEU A 114 -0.11 -3.97 -2.42
C LEU A 114 -1.14 -3.25 -1.56
N GLY A 115 -2.28 -2.96 -2.15
CA GLY A 115 -3.46 -2.43 -1.48
C GLY A 115 -4.71 -2.94 -2.18
N ALA A 116 -5.83 -2.91 -1.46
CA ALA A 116 -7.15 -3.22 -1.98
C ALA A 116 -8.10 -2.13 -1.51
N HIS A 117 -9.02 -1.75 -2.39
CA HIS A 117 -10.02 -0.72 -2.14
C HIS A 117 -11.38 -1.25 -2.58
N ASP A 118 -12.42 -0.95 -1.80
CA ASP A 118 -13.79 -1.26 -2.19
C ASP A 118 -14.22 -0.29 -3.31
N ILE A 119 -14.55 -0.86 -4.46
CA ILE A 119 -14.93 -0.12 -5.67
C ILE A 119 -16.27 0.59 -5.46
N GLU A 120 -17.17 0.05 -4.63
CA GLU A 120 -18.46 0.68 -4.33
C GLU A 120 -18.31 2.01 -3.58
N HIS A 121 -17.13 2.23 -2.97
CA HIS A 121 -16.80 3.42 -2.21
C HIS A 121 -15.86 4.38 -2.97
N ILE A 122 -15.56 4.12 -4.24
CA ILE A 122 -14.76 5.00 -5.10
C ILE A 122 -15.68 5.84 -5.97
N ASP A 123 -15.48 7.15 -5.96
CA ASP A 123 -16.25 8.06 -6.81
C ASP A 123 -15.66 8.11 -8.23
N GLY A 124 -16.32 7.44 -9.18
CA GLY A 124 -15.99 7.53 -10.60
C GLY A 124 -14.78 6.69 -11.02
N ASN A 125 -13.73 7.35 -11.54
CA ASN A 125 -12.48 6.74 -11.99
C ASN A 125 -11.38 6.86 -10.92
N VAL A 126 -10.37 6.01 -11.03
CA VAL A 126 -9.14 6.16 -10.23
C VAL A 126 -8.05 6.77 -11.10
N ASN A 127 -7.51 7.89 -10.65
CA ASN A 127 -6.44 8.65 -11.28
C ASN A 127 -5.15 8.48 -10.49
N LEU A 128 -4.18 7.75 -11.03
CA LEU A 128 -2.81 7.75 -10.51
C LEU A 128 -2.08 8.97 -11.09
N ARG A 129 -1.98 10.04 -10.29
CA ARG A 129 -1.47 11.35 -10.72
C ARG A 129 -0.56 11.97 -9.67
N LEU A 130 0.14 13.05 -10.04
CA LEU A 130 0.81 13.90 -9.06
C LEU A 130 -0.22 14.78 -8.35
N THR A 131 -0.04 14.95 -7.05
CA THR A 131 -0.84 15.84 -6.21
C THR A 131 -0.56 17.30 -6.56
N ASP A 132 -1.57 18.14 -6.43
CA ASP A 132 -1.45 19.60 -6.53
C ASP A 132 -1.66 20.31 -5.18
N GLY A 133 -1.99 19.55 -4.13
CA GLY A 133 -2.20 20.04 -2.77
C GLY A 133 -3.64 20.47 -2.50
N THR A 134 -4.54 20.37 -3.48
CA THR A 134 -5.97 20.64 -3.30
C THR A 134 -6.77 19.39 -2.94
N GLU A 135 -6.14 18.21 -3.00
CA GLU A 135 -6.80 16.94 -2.73
C GLU A 135 -7.27 16.85 -1.28
N ARG A 136 -8.42 16.21 -1.08
CA ARG A 136 -8.86 15.81 0.26
C ARG A 136 -8.15 14.51 0.64
N PHE A 137 -7.52 14.49 1.83
CA PHE A 137 -6.84 13.30 2.33
C PHE A 137 -7.18 13.08 3.80
N VAL A 138 -7.86 11.98 4.11
CA VAL A 138 -8.17 11.54 5.48
C VAL A 138 -7.58 10.15 5.69
N PRO A 139 -6.37 10.06 6.27
CA PRO A 139 -5.72 8.78 6.47
C PRO A 139 -6.48 7.91 7.46
N ILE A 140 -6.33 6.58 7.35
CA ILE A 140 -6.89 5.64 8.33
C ILE A 140 -6.40 5.98 9.73
N GLY A 141 -7.33 6.09 10.69
CA GLY A 141 -7.03 6.38 12.10
C GLY A 141 -6.87 7.87 12.39
N ALA A 142 -7.28 8.73 11.46
CA ALA A 142 -7.31 10.18 11.66
C ALA A 142 -8.63 10.69 12.27
N ASP A 143 -9.57 9.79 12.61
CA ASP A 143 -10.86 10.12 13.21
C ASP A 143 -11.62 11.18 12.39
N GLY A 144 -11.63 11.00 11.06
CA GLY A 144 -12.26 11.92 10.12
C GLY A 144 -11.53 13.26 9.89
N GLN A 145 -10.38 13.49 10.53
CA GLN A 145 -9.62 14.73 10.36
C GLN A 145 -8.75 14.70 9.09
N PRO A 146 -8.91 15.67 8.17
CA PRO A 146 -8.07 15.74 6.99
C PRO A 146 -6.66 16.23 7.33
N GLU A 147 -5.68 15.67 6.61
CA GLU A 147 -4.29 16.13 6.64
C GLU A 147 -3.98 16.96 5.38
N PRO A 148 -3.07 17.96 5.49
CA PRO A 148 -2.63 18.72 4.33
C PRO A 148 -1.84 17.84 3.35
N VAL A 149 -2.08 18.05 2.06
CA VAL A 149 -1.40 17.34 0.96
C VAL A 149 -0.33 18.25 0.38
N LYS A 150 0.89 17.72 0.20
CA LYS A 150 1.96 18.42 -0.50
C LYS A 150 1.83 18.15 -2.00
N ALA A 151 2.02 19.18 -2.82
CA ALA A 151 2.07 19.02 -4.27
C ALA A 151 3.33 18.27 -4.74
N GLY A 152 3.19 17.50 -5.82
CA GLY A 152 4.29 16.80 -6.50
C GLY A 152 4.55 15.37 -6.02
N GLU A 153 3.70 14.82 -5.16
CA GLU A 153 3.74 13.42 -4.72
C GLU A 153 2.78 12.60 -5.57
N TYR A 154 3.06 11.32 -5.85
CA TYR A 154 2.07 10.51 -6.58
C TYR A 154 1.01 9.98 -5.62
N ALA A 155 -0.24 10.00 -6.06
CA ALA A 155 -1.37 9.50 -5.31
C ALA A 155 -2.39 8.87 -6.24
N TYR A 156 -3.16 7.95 -5.68
CA TYR A 156 -4.39 7.45 -6.26
C TYR A 156 -5.51 8.39 -5.82
N VAL A 157 -6.16 9.04 -6.78
CA VAL A 157 -7.19 10.05 -6.53
C VAL A 157 -8.43 9.71 -7.32
N ASP A 158 -9.59 9.74 -6.69
CA ASP A 158 -10.85 9.52 -7.39
C ASP A 158 -11.43 10.81 -8.01
N ASP A 159 -12.55 10.71 -8.73
CA ASP A 159 -13.14 11.86 -9.42
C ASP A 159 -13.76 12.88 -8.44
N SER A 160 -13.89 12.55 -7.15
CA SER A 160 -14.29 13.49 -6.09
C SER A 160 -13.13 14.36 -5.56
N ASN A 161 -11.93 14.17 -6.12
CA ASN A 161 -10.68 14.77 -5.67
C ASN A 161 -10.24 14.31 -4.27
N GLU A 162 -10.62 13.09 -3.88
CA GLU A 162 -10.18 12.46 -2.64
C GLU A 162 -9.05 11.47 -2.94
N ILE A 163 -7.96 11.56 -2.17
CA ILE A 163 -6.90 10.56 -2.19
C ILE A 163 -7.47 9.25 -1.64
N ILE A 164 -7.36 8.15 -2.38
CA ILE A 164 -7.68 6.80 -1.89
C ILE A 164 -6.45 6.06 -1.37
N CYS A 165 -5.28 6.41 -1.90
CA CYS A 165 -3.99 5.94 -1.40
C CYS A 165 -2.91 6.99 -1.71
N HIS A 166 -2.20 7.43 -0.67
CA HIS A 166 -1.09 8.35 -0.79
C HIS A 166 0.21 7.58 -0.94
N LEU A 167 0.86 7.76 -2.09
CA LEU A 167 1.98 6.95 -2.54
C LEU A 167 1.61 5.45 -2.52
N GLU A 168 2.48 4.60 -2.01
CA GLU A 168 2.21 3.21 -1.67
C GLU A 168 2.10 2.98 -0.15
N THR A 169 2.04 4.06 0.64
CA THR A 169 2.32 4.01 2.08
C THR A 169 1.12 4.26 2.98
N ARG A 170 0.15 5.08 2.55
CA ARG A 170 -0.96 5.50 3.42
C ARG A 170 -2.30 5.39 2.70
N GLN A 171 -3.15 4.50 3.18
CA GLN A 171 -4.54 4.39 2.73
C GLN A 171 -5.44 5.36 3.52
N VAL A 172 -6.64 5.58 3.01
CA VAL A 172 -7.65 6.47 3.61
C VAL A 172 -8.80 5.74 4.26
N GLU A 173 -9.53 6.48 5.09
CA GLU A 173 -10.72 6.03 5.81
C GLU A 173 -11.96 5.87 4.91
N LYS A 174 -11.86 6.25 3.62
CA LYS A 174 -12.92 6.04 2.62
C LYS A 174 -13.29 4.55 2.61
N ARG A 175 -14.57 4.32 2.92
CA ARG A 175 -15.08 3.23 3.77
C ARG A 175 -14.55 1.83 3.40
N LYS A 176 -14.20 1.09 4.46
CA LYS A 176 -13.88 -0.35 4.49
C LYS A 176 -15.02 -1.22 3.99
#